data_AF-A0A2T0WXZ2-F1
#
_entry.id   AF-A0A2T0WXZ2-F1
#
_cell.length_a   1.000
_cell.length_b   1.000
_cell.length_c   1.000
_cell.angle_alpha   90.00
_cell.angle_beta   90.00
_cell.angle_gamma   90.00
#
_symmetry.space_group_name_H-M   'P 1'
#
loop_
_entity.id
_entity.type
_entity.pdbx_description
1 polymer ?
#
loop_
_entity_poly.entity_id
_entity_poly.type
_entity_poly.pdbx_seq_one_letter_code
_entity_poly.pdbx_strand_id
1 'polypeptide(L)'
;MTEDEKALLEIAQILAERKGRALSKLRMMEKAAIDRVEGLQIVRSDAHCDPNWMTRPLAGNWSAWASKEIEKTNLSIARIRAQMPVTEHQARLAFGRRLALEDVLKILAPK
;
A
#
# COMPACT_ATOMS: atom_id res chain seq x y z
N MET A 1 19.33 21.74 25.07
CA MET A 1 19.37 20.82 23.92
C MET A 1 20.42 21.31 22.95
N THR A 2 21.48 20.54 22.73
CA THR A 2 22.64 20.90 21.88
C THR A 2 22.28 20.78 20.39
N GLU A 3 23.15 21.28 19.50
CA GLU A 3 22.94 21.13 18.04
C GLU A 3 23.00 19.66 17.59
N ASP A 4 23.90 18.87 18.18
CA ASP A 4 24.00 17.43 17.89
C ASP A 4 22.73 16.67 18.28
N GLU A 5 22.12 17.01 19.41
CA GLU A 5 20.85 16.42 19.87
C GLU A 5 19.68 16.76 18.93
N LYS A 6 19.65 18.00 18.40
CA LYS A 6 18.68 18.41 17.37
C LYS A 6 18.88 17.63 16.07
N ALA A 7 20.12 17.46 15.62
CA ALA A 7 20.44 16.71 14.42
C ALA A 7 20.03 15.23 14.54
N LEU A 8 20.25 14.60 15.70
CA LEU A 8 19.82 13.22 15.96
C LEU A 8 18.28 13.07 15.91
N LEU A 9 17.54 14.03 16.47
CA LEU A 9 16.08 14.05 16.38
C LEU A 9 15.58 14.21 14.95
N GLU A 10 16.24 15.05 14.16
CA GLU A 10 15.90 15.27 12.76
C GLU A 10 16.15 14.01 11.92
N ILE A 11 17.28 13.34 12.12
CA ILE A 11 17.57 12.05 11.46
C ILE A 11 16.51 11.00 11.85
N ALA A 12 16.16 10.91 13.13
CA ALA A 12 15.13 9.99 13.61
C ALA A 12 13.75 10.30 12.98
N GLN A 13 13.41 11.57 12.82
CA GLN A 13 12.19 12.00 12.13
C GLN A 13 12.18 11.58 10.66
N ILE A 14 13.26 11.85 9.93
CA ILE A 14 13.39 11.49 8.51
C ILE A 14 13.22 9.99 8.33
N LEU A 15 13.80 9.17 9.22
CA LEU A 15 13.66 7.72 9.19
C LEU A 15 12.21 7.27 9.45
N ALA A 16 11.55 7.85 10.46
CA ALA A 16 10.15 7.57 10.78
C ALA A 16 9.22 7.91 9.60
N GLU A 17 9.39 9.09 9.01
CA GLU A 17 8.64 9.51 7.83
C GLU A 17 8.91 8.61 6.63
N ARG A 18 10.16 8.20 6.40
CA ARG A 18 10.49 7.30 5.28
C ARG A 18 9.75 5.97 5.41
N LYS A 19 9.64 5.44 6.63
CA LYS A 19 8.86 4.21 6.91
C LYS A 19 7.35 4.45 6.78
N GLY A 20 6.85 5.60 7.26
CA GLY A 20 5.45 6.00 7.07
C GLY A 20 5.06 6.16 5.59
N ARG A 21 5.92 6.81 4.79
CA ARG A 21 5.76 6.95 3.33
C ARG A 21 5.74 5.60 2.63
N ALA A 22 6.58 4.65 3.05
CA ALA A 22 6.57 3.29 2.49
C ALA A 22 5.24 2.56 2.76
N LEU A 23 4.70 2.67 3.98
CA LEU A 23 3.38 2.12 4.32
C LEU A 23 2.26 2.78 3.51
N SER A 24 2.28 4.11 3.39
CA SER A 24 1.30 4.87 2.60
C SER A 24 1.33 4.44 1.13
N LYS A 25 2.51 4.26 0.55
CA LYS A 25 2.68 3.76 -0.82
C LYS A 25 2.08 2.36 -1.00
N LEU A 26 2.28 1.44 -0.05
CA LEU A 26 1.67 0.11 -0.10
C LEU A 26 0.14 0.18 -0.06
N ARG A 27 -0.45 1.03 0.79
CA ARG A 27 -1.91 1.22 0.86
C ARG A 27 -2.47 1.82 -0.42
N MET A 28 -1.78 2.78 -1.04
CA MET A 28 -2.18 3.32 -2.34
C MET A 28 -2.10 2.26 -3.44
N MET A 29 -1.06 1.43 -3.45
CA MET A 29 -0.93 0.32 -4.40
C MET A 29 -2.04 -0.72 -4.21
N GLU A 30 -2.39 -1.05 -2.97
CA GLU A 30 -3.51 -1.96 -2.69
C GLU A 30 -4.83 -1.39 -3.23
N LYS A 31 -5.13 -0.12 -2.92
CA LYS A 31 -6.34 0.54 -3.40
C LYS A 31 -6.40 0.57 -4.93
N ALA A 32 -5.32 0.99 -5.59
CA ALA A 32 -5.26 1.02 -7.05
C ALA A 32 -5.44 -0.37 -7.69
N ALA A 33 -4.96 -1.43 -7.02
CA ALA A 33 -5.17 -2.79 -7.47
C ALA A 33 -6.63 -3.25 -7.28
N ILE A 34 -7.28 -2.87 -6.18
CA ILE A 34 -8.71 -3.14 -5.94
C ILE A 34 -9.57 -2.41 -6.98
N ASP A 35 -9.35 -1.11 -7.18
CA ASP A 35 -10.07 -0.30 -8.19
C ASP A 35 -9.93 -0.91 -9.59
N ARG A 36 -8.75 -1.47 -9.92
CA ARG A 36 -8.52 -2.20 -11.17
C ARG A 36 -9.32 -3.49 -11.27
N VAL A 37 -9.43 -4.27 -10.19
CA VAL A 37 -10.26 -5.49 -10.17
C VAL A 37 -11.73 -5.14 -10.38
N GLU A 38 -12.23 -4.10 -9.71
CA GLU A 38 -13.62 -3.63 -9.89
C GLU A 38 -13.88 -3.22 -11.34
N GLY A 39 -12.97 -2.45 -11.96
CA GLY A 39 -13.06 -2.10 -13.37
C GLY A 39 -13.06 -3.31 -14.31
N LEU A 40 -12.23 -4.32 -14.04
CA LEU A 40 -12.19 -5.56 -14.83
C LEU A 40 -13.43 -6.44 -14.62
N GLN A 41 -14.07 -6.37 -13.46
CA GLN A 41 -15.32 -7.10 -13.19
C GLN A 41 -16.49 -6.54 -13.99
N ILE A 42 -16.52 -5.23 -14.25
CA ILE A 42 -17.52 -4.61 -15.15
C ILE A 42 -17.35 -5.14 -16.58
N VAL A 43 -16.11 -5.20 -17.07
CA VAL A 43 -15.80 -5.79 -18.39
C VAL A 43 -16.19 -7.26 -18.47
N ARG A 44 -16.07 -7.99 -17.35
CA ARG A 44 -16.52 -9.39 -17.25
C ARG A 44 -18.04 -9.52 -17.22
N SER A 45 -18.78 -8.61 -16.57
CA SER A 45 -20.24 -8.68 -16.48
C SER A 45 -20.96 -8.35 -17.78
N ASP A 46 -20.36 -7.51 -18.64
CA ASP A 46 -20.88 -7.22 -19.98
C ASP A 46 -20.93 -8.47 -20.89
N ALA A 47 -20.25 -9.56 -20.50
CA ALA A 47 -20.38 -10.85 -21.17
C ALA A 47 -21.68 -11.60 -20.84
N HIS A 48 -22.53 -11.10 -19.94
CA HIS A 48 -23.77 -11.75 -19.49
C HIS A 48 -25.06 -10.95 -19.79
N CYS A 49 -24.95 -9.82 -20.48
CA CYS A 49 -26.10 -9.06 -20.97
C CYS A 49 -26.58 -9.61 -22.32
N ASP A 50 -27.72 -10.30 -22.30
CA ASP A 50 -28.57 -10.80 -23.39
C ASP A 50 -28.05 -11.93 -24.33
N PRO A 51 -28.81 -13.04 -24.49
CA PRO A 51 -28.43 -14.19 -25.29
C PRO A 51 -28.79 -14.02 -26.77
N ASN A 52 -28.60 -12.84 -27.39
CA ASN A 52 -28.72 -12.69 -28.84
C ASN A 52 -27.36 -13.02 -29.51
N TRP A 53 -27.09 -14.32 -29.56
CA TRP A 53 -25.91 -15.05 -30.02
C TRP A 53 -25.41 -14.77 -31.46
N MET A 54 -26.00 -13.83 -32.20
CA MET A 54 -25.59 -13.50 -33.57
C MET A 54 -24.58 -12.35 -33.69
N THR A 55 -24.22 -11.67 -32.60
CA THR A 55 -23.17 -10.64 -32.64
C THR A 55 -22.17 -10.81 -31.50
N ARG A 56 -21.07 -11.54 -31.76
CA ARG A 56 -19.67 -11.20 -31.41
C ARG A 56 -18.83 -12.42 -31.00
N PRO A 57 -17.96 -12.95 -31.89
CA PRO A 57 -16.86 -13.85 -31.50
C PRO A 57 -15.84 -13.19 -30.54
N LEU A 58 -15.95 -11.89 -30.29
CA LEU A 58 -15.04 -11.14 -29.42
C LEU A 58 -15.39 -11.25 -27.93
N ALA A 59 -16.66 -11.42 -27.53
CA ALA A 59 -17.07 -11.37 -26.11
C ALA A 59 -16.39 -12.44 -25.22
N GLY A 60 -16.17 -13.65 -25.76
CA GLY A 60 -15.48 -14.73 -25.05
C GLY A 60 -13.99 -14.45 -24.78
N ASN A 61 -13.30 -13.82 -25.73
CA ASN A 61 -11.87 -13.51 -25.60
C ASN A 61 -11.62 -12.40 -24.57
N TRP A 62 -12.48 -11.37 -24.54
CA TRP A 62 -12.39 -10.29 -23.55
C TRP A 62 -12.70 -10.77 -22.13
N SER A 63 -13.70 -11.65 -21.96
CA SER A 63 -14.04 -12.24 -20.66
C SER A 63 -12.93 -13.17 -20.13
N ALA A 64 -12.34 -13.99 -21.00
CA ALA A 64 -11.20 -14.84 -20.64
C ALA A 64 -9.94 -14.02 -20.30
N TRP A 65 -9.69 -12.94 -21.04
CA TRP A 65 -8.61 -11.99 -20.73
C TRP A 65 -8.83 -11.29 -19.39
N ALA A 66 -10.03 -10.76 -19.14
CA ALA A 66 -10.38 -10.07 -17.89
C ALA A 66 -10.21 -11.00 -16.68
N SER A 67 -10.62 -12.27 -16.81
CA SER A 67 -10.45 -13.27 -15.75
C SER A 67 -8.98 -13.50 -15.40
N LYS A 68 -8.09 -13.62 -16.40
CA LYS A 68 -6.64 -13.76 -16.17
C LYS A 68 -6.03 -12.51 -15.53
N GLU A 69 -6.46 -11.32 -15.94
CA GLU A 69 -5.97 -10.07 -15.35
C GLU A 69 -6.46 -9.86 -13.91
N ILE A 70 -7.70 -10.27 -13.59
CA ILE A 70 -8.22 -10.27 -12.22
C ILE A 70 -7.37 -11.21 -11.35
N GLU A 71 -7.05 -12.42 -11.82
CA GLU A 71 -6.22 -13.38 -11.08
C GLU A 71 -4.83 -12.81 -10.77
N LYS A 72 -4.15 -12.25 -11.77
CA LYS A 72 -2.86 -11.57 -11.59
C LYS A 72 -2.94 -10.42 -10.58
N THR A 73 -4.00 -9.62 -10.67
CA THR A 73 -4.20 -8.46 -9.78
C THR A 73 -4.47 -8.92 -8.34
N ASN A 74 -5.25 -9.98 -8.15
CA ASN A 74 -5.49 -10.59 -6.85
C ASN A 74 -4.20 -11.15 -6.21
N LEU A 75 -3.31 -11.76 -7.00
CA LEU A 75 -1.99 -12.17 -6.52
C LEU A 75 -1.14 -10.97 -6.08
N SER A 76 -1.20 -9.85 -6.80
CA SER A 76 -0.53 -8.61 -6.41
C SER A 76 -1.08 -8.07 -5.08
N ILE A 77 -2.41 -8.03 -4.92
CA ILE A 77 -3.09 -7.62 -3.68
C ILE A 77 -2.65 -8.52 -2.52
N ALA A 78 -2.61 -9.84 -2.72
CA ALA A 78 -2.18 -10.79 -1.70
C ALA A 78 -0.73 -10.54 -1.25
N ARG A 79 0.18 -10.25 -2.19
CA ARG A 79 1.58 -9.88 -1.86
C ARG A 79 1.66 -8.58 -1.06
N ILE A 80 0.88 -7.56 -1.45
CA ILE A 80 0.83 -6.28 -0.73
C ILE A 80 0.31 -6.51 0.70
N ARG A 81 -0.77 -7.28 0.86
CA ARG A 81 -1.34 -7.63 2.17
C ARG A 81 -0.39 -8.42 3.05
N ALA A 82 0.40 -9.33 2.47
CA ALA A 82 1.43 -10.06 3.23
C ALA A 82 2.55 -9.12 3.71
N GLN A 83 2.92 -8.11 2.92
CA GLN A 83 3.99 -7.15 3.24
C GLN A 83 3.54 -6.02 4.18
N MET A 84 2.23 -5.73 4.23
CA MET A 84 1.69 -4.59 4.97
C MET A 84 1.94 -4.64 6.48
N PRO A 85 1.68 -5.76 7.20
CA PRO A 85 1.92 -5.84 8.65
C PRO A 85 3.38 -5.58 9.02
N VAL A 86 4.32 -6.12 8.23
CA VAL A 86 5.76 -5.92 8.45
C VAL A 86 6.13 -4.45 8.30
N THR A 87 5.62 -3.80 7.25
CA THR A 87 5.92 -2.40 6.96
C THR A 87 5.28 -1.47 7.99
N GLU A 88 4.07 -1.80 8.45
CA GLU A 88 3.38 -1.09 9.52
C GLU A 88 4.13 -1.21 10.84
N HIS A 89 4.57 -2.41 11.21
CA HIS A 89 5.38 -2.61 12.41
C HIS A 89 6.69 -1.80 12.35
N GLN A 90 7.39 -1.79 11.21
CA GLN A 90 8.60 -0.98 11.03
C GLN A 90 8.34 0.52 11.15
N ALA A 91 7.21 1.01 10.62
CA ALA A 91 6.83 2.41 10.76
C ALA A 91 6.55 2.75 12.23
N ARG A 92 5.76 1.93 12.92
CA ARG A 92 5.46 2.11 14.36
C ARG A 92 6.73 2.13 15.20
N LEU A 93 7.67 1.20 14.96
CA LEU A 93 8.95 1.17 15.68
C LEU A 93 9.79 2.42 15.41
N ALA A 94 9.85 2.90 14.18
CA ALA A 94 10.63 4.10 13.84
C ALA A 94 10.06 5.35 14.53
N PHE A 95 8.74 5.53 14.53
CA PHE A 95 8.08 6.60 15.27
C PHE A 95 8.28 6.47 16.78
N GLY A 96 8.11 5.27 17.33
CA GLY A 96 8.32 5.02 18.76
C GLY A 96 9.75 5.32 19.21
N ARG A 97 10.75 4.94 18.40
CA ARG A 97 12.17 5.26 18.67
C ARG A 97 12.44 6.76 18.63
N ARG A 98 11.83 7.50 17.69
CA ARG A 98 11.94 8.97 17.64
C ARG A 98 11.36 9.62 18.90
N LEU A 99 10.18 9.17 19.35
CA LEU A 99 9.56 9.67 20.59
C LEU A 99 10.41 9.35 21.82
N ALA A 100 10.86 8.11 21.96
CA ALA A 100 11.72 7.71 23.07
C ALA A 100 13.03 8.52 23.12
N LEU A 101 13.63 8.79 21.95
CA LEU A 101 14.82 9.64 21.85
C LEU A 101 14.52 11.08 22.28
N GLU A 102 13.37 11.62 21.90
CA GLU A 102 12.93 12.95 22.34
C GLU A 102 12.74 13.03 23.86
N ASP A 103 12.13 12.00 24.46
CA ASP A 103 11.92 11.94 25.91
C ASP A 103 13.24 11.82 26.67
N VAL A 104 14.17 10.98 26.20
CA VAL A 104 15.51 10.83 26.79
C VAL A 104 16.28 12.16 26.74
N LEU A 105 16.26 12.85 25.60
CA LEU A 105 16.96 14.13 25.45
C LEU A 105 16.35 15.24 26.33
N LYS A 106 15.03 15.24 26.55
CA LYS A 106 14.38 16.16 27.49
C LYS A 106 14.78 15.89 28.95
N ILE A 107 14.95 14.62 29.33
CA ILE A 107 15.37 14.23 30.69
C ILE A 107 16.85 14.57 30.92
N LEU A 108 17.71 14.39 29.92
CA LEU A 108 19.14 14.62 30.00
C LEU A 108 19.54 16.09 29.83
N ALA A 109 18.64 16.94 29.35
CA ALA A 109 18.90 18.37 29.24
C ALA A 109 19.14 18.98 30.64
N PRO A 110 20.32 19.57 30.91
CA PRO A 110 20.55 20.27 32.18
C PRO A 110 19.59 21.46 32.29
N LYS A 111 19.02 21.65 33.48
CA LYS A 111 18.21 22.83 33.83
C LYS A 111 19.02 24.11 33.72
#